data_AF-G5IBU0-F1
#
_entry.id   AF-G5IBU0-F1
#
_cell.length_a   1.000
_cell.length_b   1.000
_cell.length_c   1.000
_cell.angle_alpha   90.00
_cell.angle_beta   90.00
_cell.angle_gamma   90.00
#
_symmetry.space_group_name_H-M   'P 1'
#
loop_
_entity.id
_entity.type
_entity.pdbx_description
1 polymer ?
#
loop_
_entity_poly.entity_id
_entity_poly.type
_entity_poly.pdbx_seq_one_letter_code
_entity_poly.pdbx_strand_id
1 'polypeptide(L)'
;MARTKKADQEAAPQETKSIEETFRELEAIVEQMESGDSTLEESFASYEAGMKLVKECSLRLDKVEKQIMVLAEDGGDYESQ
;
A
#
# COMPACT_ATOMS: atom_id res chain seq x y z
N MET A 1 -13.24 -7.06 45.81
CA MET A 1 -13.85 -7.91 44.76
C MET A 1 -14.32 -7.03 43.62
N ALA A 2 -13.88 -7.35 42.38
CA ALA A 2 -14.55 -7.10 41.10
C ALA A 2 -14.89 -5.63 40.71
N ARG A 3 -14.52 -5.08 39.55
CA ARG A 3 -13.93 -5.58 38.30
C ARG A 3 -13.32 -4.38 37.56
N THR A 4 -12.14 -4.64 37.01
CA THR A 4 -11.49 -3.94 35.90
C THR A 4 -12.45 -3.75 34.72
N LYS A 5 -12.55 -2.52 34.19
CA LYS A 5 -13.07 -2.26 32.84
C LYS A 5 -11.97 -1.50 32.08
N LYS A 6 -10.95 -2.27 31.69
CA LYS A 6 -10.55 -2.50 30.29
C LYS A 6 -10.53 -1.20 29.49
N ALA A 7 -9.30 -0.74 29.27
CA ALA A 7 -8.93 0.14 28.16
C ALA A 7 -9.57 -0.40 26.88
N ASP A 8 -10.48 0.39 26.33
CA ASP A 8 -10.83 0.30 24.94
C ASP A 8 -9.69 0.98 24.17
N GLN A 9 -8.65 0.20 23.92
CA GLN A 9 -7.69 0.52 22.88
C GLN A 9 -8.34 0.08 21.59
N GLU A 10 -9.23 0.93 21.06
CA GLU A 10 -9.60 0.94 19.67
C GLU A 10 -8.30 1.01 18.88
N ALA A 11 -7.90 -0.14 18.34
CA ALA A 11 -6.82 -0.23 17.38
C ALA A 11 -7.24 0.65 16.20
N ALA A 12 -6.61 1.83 16.11
CA ALA A 12 -6.75 2.73 14.98
C ALA A 12 -6.64 1.93 13.67
N PRO A 13 -7.45 2.24 12.65
CA PRO A 13 -7.27 1.63 11.34
C PRO A 13 -5.81 1.83 10.97
N GLN A 14 -5.10 0.74 10.72
CA GLN A 14 -3.80 0.81 10.07
C GLN A 14 -4.08 1.45 8.71
N GLU A 15 -3.92 2.77 8.60
CA GLU A 15 -4.10 3.55 7.39
C GLU A 15 -3.17 2.96 6.33
N THR A 16 -3.71 2.06 5.51
CA THR A 16 -3.01 1.50 4.37
C THR A 16 -2.84 2.63 3.35
N LYS A 17 -1.69 3.31 3.40
CA LYS A 17 -1.26 4.42 2.53
C LYS A 17 -1.84 4.28 1.13
N SER A 18 -2.62 5.21 0.63
CA SER A 18 -3.22 5.18 -0.71
C SER A 18 -2.19 4.91 -1.81
N ILE A 19 -2.62 4.39 -2.97
CA ILE A 19 -1.76 4.22 -4.14
C ILE A 19 -1.05 5.54 -4.49
N GLU A 20 -1.77 6.66 -4.41
CA GLU A 20 -1.22 8.00 -4.64
C GLU A 20 -0.13 8.38 -3.64
N GLU A 21 -0.26 7.95 -2.38
CA GLU A 21 0.77 8.15 -1.35
C GLU A 21 1.99 7.27 -1.61
N THR A 22 1.79 6.02 -2.05
CA THR A 22 2.88 5.14 -2.48
C THR A 22 3.68 5.74 -3.64
N PHE A 23 3.00 6.36 -4.61
CA PHE A 23 3.66 7.05 -5.72
C PHE A 23 4.45 8.28 -5.23
N ARG A 24 3.88 9.11 -4.36
CA ARG A 24 4.60 10.27 -3.79
C ARG A 24 5.87 9.86 -3.06
N GLU A 25 5.83 8.76 -2.30
CA GLU A 25 7.02 8.24 -1.63
C GLU A 25 8.06 7.69 -2.60
N LEU A 26 7.61 7.03 -3.68
CA LEU A 26 8.51 6.55 -4.73
C LEU A 26 9.20 7.72 -5.45
N GLU A 27 8.47 8.81 -5.75
CA GLU A 27 9.03 10.03 -6.34
C GLU A 27 10.09 10.66 -5.42
N ALA A 28 9.82 10.75 -4.12
CA ALA A 28 10.78 11.28 -3.15
C ALA A 28 12.07 10.44 -3.08
N ILE A 29 11.93 9.11 -3.15
CA ILE A 29 13.09 8.20 -3.18
C ILE A 29 13.90 8.39 -4.45
N VAL A 30 13.24 8.52 -5.61
CA VAL A 30 13.91 8.77 -6.89
C VAL A 30 14.64 10.11 -6.86
N GLU A 31 14.00 11.17 -6.37
CA GLU A 31 14.61 12.49 -6.24
C GLU A 31 15.86 12.45 -5.33
N GLN A 32 15.80 11.70 -4.23
CA GLN A 32 16.95 11.51 -3.34
C GLN A 32 18.09 10.72 -4.01
N MET A 33 17.77 9.76 -4.89
CA MET A 33 18.77 9.02 -5.66
C MET A 33 19.38 9.87 -6.79
N GLU A 34 18.60 10.78 -7.38
CA GLU A 34 19.04 11.66 -8.47
C GLU A 34 19.83 12.88 -7.99
N SER A 35 19.65 13.31 -6.73
CA SER A 35 20.36 14.48 -6.16
C SER A 35 21.89 14.32 -6.16
N GLY A 36 22.40 13.08 -6.17
CA GLY A 36 23.82 12.78 -6.22
C GLY A 36 24.59 13.06 -4.92
N ASP A 37 23.92 13.56 -3.88
CA ASP A 37 24.47 13.80 -2.54
C ASP A 37 24.41 12.54 -1.63
N SER A 38 23.79 11.46 -2.12
CA SER A 38 23.64 10.20 -1.37
C SER A 38 24.92 9.37 -1.39
N THR A 39 25.31 8.83 -0.24
CA THR A 39 26.36 7.81 -0.17
C THR A 39 25.90 6.52 -0.85
N LEU A 40 26.84 5.61 -1.13
CA LEU A 40 26.52 4.29 -1.69
C LEU A 40 25.56 3.51 -0.78
N GLU A 41 25.76 3.56 0.54
CA GLU A 41 24.89 2.90 1.52
C GLU A 41 23.48 3.49 1.52
N GLU A 42 23.35 4.81 1.45
CA GLU A 42 22.05 5.49 1.34
C GLU A 42 21.35 5.15 0.02
N SER A 43 22.11 5.06 -1.07
CA SER A 43 21.58 4.66 -2.39
C SER A 43 21.02 3.24 -2.36
N PHE A 44 21.68 2.32 -1.67
CA PHE A 44 21.18 0.96 -1.44
C PHE A 44 19.92 0.95 -0.58
N ALA A 45 19.89 1.74 0.50
CA ALA A 45 18.71 1.84 1.37
C ALA A 45 17.49 2.41 0.62
N SER A 46 17.69 3.48 -0.16
CA SER A 46 16.67 4.08 -1.02
C SER A 46 16.15 3.10 -2.07
N TYR A 47 17.05 2.34 -2.70
CA TYR A 47 16.67 1.29 -3.66
C TYR A 47 15.82 0.19 -3.01
N GLU A 48 16.20 -0.31 -1.83
CA GLU A 48 15.44 -1.33 -1.11
C GLU A 48 14.05 -0.82 -0.71
N ALA A 49 13.98 0.42 -0.20
CA ALA A 49 12.72 1.08 0.13
C ALA A 49 11.81 1.24 -1.09
N GLY A 50 12.35 1.71 -2.22
CA GLY A 50 11.61 1.85 -3.48
C GLY A 50 11.09 0.51 -3.99
N MET A 51 11.92 -0.54 -3.97
CA MET A 51 11.52 -1.90 -4.34
C MET A 51 10.36 -2.44 -3.48
N LYS A 52 10.38 -2.15 -2.18
CA LYS A 52 9.31 -2.53 -1.26
C LYS A 52 7.99 -1.82 -1.59
N LEU A 53 8.05 -0.51 -1.85
CA LEU A 53 6.87 0.28 -2.23
C LEU A 53 6.27 -0.20 -3.56
N VAL A 54 7.11 -0.47 -4.56
CA VAL A 54 6.65 -1.03 -5.86
C VAL A 54 5.93 -2.35 -5.65
N LYS A 55 6.50 -3.25 -4.83
CA LYS A 55 5.88 -4.55 -4.53
C LYS A 55 4.53 -4.40 -3.83
N GLU A 56 4.42 -3.47 -2.89
CA GLU A 56 3.18 -3.19 -2.17
C GLU A 56 2.10 -2.63 -3.11
N CYS A 57 2.48 -1.70 -4.00
CA CYS A 57 1.59 -1.15 -5.01
C CYS A 57 1.05 -2.25 -5.94
N SER A 58 1.93 -3.11 -6.47
CA SER A 58 1.55 -4.22 -7.34
C SER A 58 0.59 -5.20 -6.66
N LEU A 59 0.81 -5.53 -5.39
CA LEU A 59 -0.10 -6.39 -4.62
C LEU A 59 -1.48 -5.76 -4.44
N ARG A 60 -1.52 -4.43 -4.29
CA ARG A 60 -2.78 -3.73 -4.14
C ARG A 60 -3.55 -3.64 -5.44
N LEU A 61 -2.86 -3.39 -6.56
CA LEU A 61 -3.46 -3.42 -7.88
C LEU A 61 -4.04 -4.81 -8.19
N ASP A 62 -3.29 -5.88 -7.92
CA ASP A 62 -3.77 -7.26 -8.07
C ASP A 62 -5.02 -7.54 -7.20
N LYS A 63 -5.04 -7.03 -5.97
CA LYS A 63 -6.22 -7.14 -5.10
C LYS A 63 -7.43 -6.42 -5.70
N VAL A 64 -7.26 -5.20 -6.19
CA VAL A 64 -8.34 -4.42 -6.81
C VAL A 64 -8.84 -5.13 -8.07
N GLU A 65 -7.94 -5.62 -8.91
CA GLU A 65 -8.27 -6.38 -10.12
C GLU A 65 -9.10 -7.63 -9.78
N LYS A 66 -8.68 -8.41 -8.78
CA LYS A 66 -9.44 -9.57 -8.30
C LYS A 66 -10.82 -9.19 -7.77
N GLN A 67 -10.94 -8.08 -7.04
CA GLN A 67 -12.23 -7.60 -6.57
C GLN A 67 -13.15 -7.20 -7.73
N ILE A 68 -12.61 -6.56 -8.77
CA ILE A 68 -13.35 -6.23 -9.99
C ILE A 68 -13.80 -7.52 -10.71
N MET A 69 -12.93 -8.53 -10.81
CA MET A 69 -13.27 -9.81 -11.45
C MET A 69 -14.40 -10.52 -10.71
N VAL A 70 -14.35 -10.59 -9.37
CA VAL A 70 -15.43 -11.17 -8.57
C VAL A 70 -16.74 -10.40 -8.75
N LEU A 71 -16.70 -9.06 -8.76
CA LEU A 71 -17.90 -8.24 -9.00
C LEU A 71 -18.45 -8.41 -10.43
N ALA A 72 -17.59 -8.65 -11.41
CA ALA A 72 -17.99 -8.91 -12.79
C ALA A 72 -18.59 -10.32 -12.96
N GLU A 73 -18.05 -11.34 -12.28
CA GLU A 73 -18.63 -12.68 -12.24
C GLU A 73 -19.97 -12.71 -11.49
N ASP A 74 -20.07 -12.00 -10.36
CA ASP A 74 -21.32 -11.86 -9.59
C ASP A 74 -22.35 -10.99 -10.33
N GLY A 75 -21.89 -10.14 -11.26
CA GLY A 75 -22.72 -9.28 -12.11
C GLY A 75 -23.07 -9.86 -13.48
N GLY A 76 -22.66 -11.09 -13.79
CA GLY A 76 -22.85 -11.74 -15.10
C GLY A 76 -24.26 -12.24 -15.41
N ASP A 77 -25.22 -12.13 -14.49
CA ASP A 77 -26.58 -12.64 -14.68
C ASP A 77 -27.55 -11.62 -15.36
N TYR A 78 -27.13 -10.36 -15.57
CA TYR A 78 -28.03 -9.30 -16.05
C TYR A 78 -28.04 -9.07 -17.58
N GLU A 79 -27.33 -9.88 -18.37
CA GLU A 79 -27.37 -9.81 -19.84
C GLU A 79 -28.10 -11.00 -20.50
N SER A 80 -29.05 -11.59 -19.79
CA SER A 80 -30.02 -12.53 -20.37
C SER A 80 -31.44 -11.99 -20.29
N GLN A 81 -31.72 -10.92 -21.03
CA GLN A 81 -33.08 -10.55 -21.45
C GLN A 81 -33.08 -10.08 -22.91
#